data_AF-A0A7S2YDL5-F1
#
_entry.id   AF-A0A7S2YDL5-F1
#
_cell.length_a   1.000
_cell.length_b   1.000
_cell.length_c   1.000
_cell.angle_alpha   90.00
_cell.angle_beta   90.00
_cell.angle_gamma   90.00
#
_symmetry.space_group_name_H-M   'P 1'
#
loop_
_entity.id
_entity.type
_entity.pdbx_description
1 polymer ?
#
loop_
_entity_poly.entity_id
_entity_poly.type
_entity_poly.pdbx_seq_one_letter_code
_entity_poly.pdbx_strand_id
1 'polypeptide(L)'
;ANNNYLVTDSLDLSDDERPGLWETVRNPRDGLALVLTVVGLAVSACNAQGIYNAQIYQPLQMTSIGLGFLSGVATFGQVAWGYRVDVTSNRRWLANDAYVNIYAGIYAMTVSWLAWRASVFCPPALQELDSLVPWLAATAFVLSALVPAITLWNPGHIFINESTTPPLSETELVRARGLLAIGLLACVFAPDCVAFALGGQDWWGRVSEFHPSQPILESSTALFALYANEASMVSHRCGKAGVAPFRQIVPAFAVICLLLAIVPCVASLYWLGDDISFFSFYRE
;
A
#
# COMPACT_ATOMS: atom_id res chain seq x y z
N ALA A 1 -4.91 -33.68 13.38
CA ALA A 1 -4.90 -32.29 13.84
C ALA A 1 -4.57 -31.42 12.65
N ASN A 2 -5.40 -30.42 12.35
CA ASN A 2 -5.35 -29.62 11.13
C ASN A 2 -4.02 -28.88 10.98
N ASN A 3 -3.20 -29.27 10.00
CA ASN A 3 -2.01 -28.56 9.53
C ASN A 3 -2.34 -27.37 8.60
N ASN A 4 -3.59 -26.87 8.60
CA ASN A 4 -4.04 -25.78 7.71
C ASN A 4 -3.54 -24.38 8.12
N TYR A 5 -2.70 -24.27 9.15
CA TYR A 5 -2.47 -23.00 9.85
C TYR A 5 -1.03 -22.50 9.85
N LEU A 6 -0.11 -23.26 9.26
CA LEU A 6 1.17 -22.69 8.95
C LEU A 6 0.94 -21.86 7.69
N VAL A 7 1.18 -20.56 7.79
CA VAL A 7 2.04 -19.94 6.78
C VAL A 7 3.14 -20.96 6.55
N THR A 8 3.01 -21.79 5.51
CA THR A 8 3.86 -22.97 5.34
C THR A 8 5.24 -22.40 5.32
N ASP A 9 5.96 -22.56 6.43
CA ASP A 9 7.37 -22.26 6.42
C ASP A 9 7.86 -23.34 5.47
N SER A 10 8.02 -22.98 4.20
CA SER A 10 8.36 -23.87 3.09
C SER A 10 9.79 -24.43 3.23
N LEU A 11 10.32 -24.35 4.45
CA LEU A 11 11.45 -25.07 4.99
C LEU A 11 11.25 -26.59 4.88
N ASP A 12 10.00 -27.07 4.98
CA ASP A 12 9.70 -28.51 4.99
C ASP A 12 9.29 -29.07 3.61
N LEU A 13 9.10 -28.22 2.59
CA LEU A 13 8.78 -28.65 1.22
C LEU A 13 10.05 -28.70 0.38
N SER A 14 10.28 -29.82 -0.31
CA SER A 14 11.34 -29.91 -1.31
C SER A 14 11.05 -28.98 -2.50
N ASP A 15 12.09 -28.51 -3.18
CA ASP A 15 11.93 -27.47 -4.22
C ASP A 15 11.01 -27.91 -5.39
N ASP A 16 10.89 -29.22 -5.63
CA ASP A 16 10.02 -29.85 -6.62
C ASP A 16 8.54 -29.94 -6.19
N GLU A 17 8.24 -29.81 -4.90
CA GLU A 17 6.87 -29.76 -4.37
C GLU A 17 6.32 -28.34 -4.25
N ARG A 18 7.14 -27.31 -4.50
CA ARG A 18 6.72 -25.92 -4.39
C ARG A 18 5.85 -25.49 -5.57
N PRO A 19 4.72 -24.81 -5.32
CA PRO A 19 3.85 -24.35 -6.41
C PRO A 19 4.55 -23.27 -7.24
N GLY A 20 4.24 -23.25 -8.53
CA GLY A 20 4.77 -22.24 -9.43
C GLY A 20 4.27 -20.82 -9.07
N LEU A 21 5.09 -19.81 -9.35
CA LEU A 21 4.72 -18.40 -9.20
C LEU A 21 3.39 -18.09 -9.92
N TRP A 22 3.28 -18.56 -11.17
CA TRP A 22 2.10 -18.32 -12.02
C TRP A 22 0.83 -18.98 -11.49
N GLU A 23 0.93 -20.17 -10.90
CA GLU A 23 -0.21 -20.88 -10.30
C GLU A 23 -0.72 -20.18 -9.04
N THR A 24 0.20 -19.54 -8.32
CA THR A 24 -0.08 -18.78 -7.10
C THR A 24 -0.80 -17.47 -7.40
N VAL A 25 -0.35 -16.73 -8.43
CA VAL A 25 -0.87 -15.41 -8.81
C VAL A 25 -2.01 -15.44 -9.83
N ARG A 26 -2.61 -16.61 -10.10
CA ARG A 26 -3.64 -16.79 -11.14
C ARG A 26 -5.03 -16.21 -10.80
N ASN A 27 -5.16 -15.36 -9.78
CA ASN A 27 -6.44 -14.78 -9.42
C ASN A 27 -6.60 -13.34 -9.94
N PRO A 28 -7.83 -12.84 -10.11
CA PRO A 28 -8.07 -11.53 -10.72
C PRO A 28 -7.35 -10.37 -10.03
N ARG A 29 -7.28 -10.37 -8.70
CA ARG A 29 -6.62 -9.32 -7.92
C ARG A 29 -5.10 -9.34 -8.07
N ASP A 30 -4.50 -10.52 -8.14
CA ASP A 30 -3.05 -10.64 -8.36
C ASP A 30 -2.69 -10.29 -9.81
N GLY A 31 -3.57 -10.59 -10.77
CA GLY A 31 -3.45 -10.06 -12.13
C GLY A 31 -3.43 -8.54 -12.16
N LEU A 32 -4.35 -7.88 -11.43
CA LEU A 32 -4.36 -6.42 -11.28
C LEU A 32 -3.07 -5.90 -10.61
N ALA A 33 -2.60 -6.56 -9.54
CA ALA A 33 -1.37 -6.18 -8.85
C ALA A 33 -0.12 -6.29 -9.76
N LEU A 34 -0.05 -7.33 -10.59
CA LEU A 34 1.04 -7.50 -11.56
C LEU A 34 1.00 -6.43 -12.66
N VAL A 35 -0.18 -6.15 -13.22
CA VAL A 35 -0.35 -5.06 -14.20
C VAL A 35 0.05 -3.72 -13.59
N LEU A 36 -0.40 -3.45 -12.36
CA LEU A 36 -0.07 -2.23 -11.64
C LEU A 36 1.44 -2.12 -11.35
N THR A 37 2.11 -3.24 -11.06
CA THR A 37 3.58 -3.28 -10.90
C THR A 37 4.29 -2.95 -12.21
N VAL A 38 3.82 -3.46 -13.35
CA VAL A 38 4.39 -3.13 -14.68
C VAL A 38 4.22 -1.64 -14.99
N VAL A 39 3.03 -1.07 -14.72
CA VAL A 39 2.81 0.37 -14.85
C VAL A 39 3.72 1.15 -13.89
N GLY A 40 3.89 0.68 -12.67
CA GLY A 40 4.78 1.29 -11.67
C GLY A 40 6.25 1.29 -12.10
N LEU A 41 6.72 0.26 -12.80
CA LEU A 41 8.06 0.26 -13.41
C LEU A 41 8.18 1.33 -14.50
N ALA A 42 7.16 1.51 -15.35
CA ALA A 42 7.15 2.56 -16.35
C ALA A 42 7.18 3.96 -15.72
N VAL A 43 6.36 4.20 -14.68
CA VAL A 43 6.37 5.46 -13.92
C VAL A 43 7.72 5.68 -13.25
N SER A 44 8.30 4.64 -12.64
CA SER A 44 9.62 4.72 -12.00
C SER A 44 10.72 5.05 -13.00
N ALA A 45 10.68 4.46 -14.20
CA ALA A 45 11.61 4.77 -15.28
C ALA A 45 11.47 6.21 -15.77
N CYS A 46 10.24 6.72 -15.90
CA CYS A 46 9.99 8.13 -16.22
C CYS A 46 10.62 9.05 -15.15
N ASN A 47 10.44 8.75 -13.85
CA ASN A 47 11.04 9.55 -12.77
C ASN A 47 12.56 9.51 -12.78
N ALA A 48 13.16 8.33 -12.98
CA ALA A 48 14.61 8.21 -13.09
C ALA A 48 15.18 9.06 -14.23
N GLN A 49 14.42 9.21 -15.32
CA GLN A 49 14.82 9.97 -16.51
C GLN A 49 14.34 11.43 -16.51
N GLY A 50 13.60 11.88 -15.50
CA GLY A 50 13.06 13.24 -15.44
C GLY A 50 11.95 13.52 -16.47
N ILE A 51 11.19 12.50 -16.87
CA ILE A 51 10.15 12.61 -17.90
C ILE A 51 8.79 12.84 -17.24
N TYR A 52 8.34 14.10 -17.22
CA TYR A 52 7.08 14.53 -16.60
C TYR A 52 6.07 15.15 -17.57
N ASN A 53 6.25 14.95 -18.88
CA ASN A 53 5.32 15.51 -19.87
C ASN A 53 3.91 14.89 -19.74
N ALA A 54 2.89 15.71 -19.97
CA ALA A 54 1.49 15.33 -19.81
C ALA A 54 1.04 14.22 -20.79
N GLN A 55 1.70 14.06 -21.94
CA GLN A 55 1.30 13.06 -22.94
C GLN A 55 1.67 11.63 -22.53
N ILE A 56 2.71 11.46 -21.72
CA ILE A 56 3.21 10.15 -21.28
C ILE A 56 2.90 9.94 -19.80
N TYR A 57 3.28 10.89 -18.95
CA TYR A 57 3.32 10.68 -17.51
C TYR A 57 1.91 10.67 -16.88
N GLN A 58 1.05 11.62 -17.28
CA GLN A 58 -0.31 11.71 -16.76
C GLN A 58 -1.17 10.47 -17.09
N PRO A 59 -1.19 9.92 -18.32
CA PRO A 59 -1.89 8.67 -18.60
C PRO A 59 -1.43 7.48 -17.74
N LEU A 60 -0.13 7.39 -17.43
CA LEU A 60 0.41 6.37 -16.54
C LEU A 60 -0.07 6.57 -15.10
N GLN A 61 -0.11 7.81 -14.60
CA GLN A 61 -0.67 8.12 -13.29
C GLN A 61 -2.17 7.79 -13.22
N MET A 62 -2.96 8.22 -14.21
CA MET A 62 -4.40 7.94 -14.30
C MET A 62 -4.68 6.44 -14.31
N THR A 63 -3.90 5.69 -15.10
CA THR A 63 -4.01 4.22 -15.17
C THR A 63 -3.66 3.60 -13.81
N SER A 64 -2.63 4.08 -13.13
CA SER A 64 -2.22 3.59 -11.80
C SER A 64 -3.30 3.85 -10.75
N ILE A 65 -3.86 5.05 -10.73
CA ILE A 65 -4.97 5.43 -9.82
C ILE A 65 -6.15 4.49 -10.03
N GLY A 66 -6.60 4.33 -11.28
CA GLY A 66 -7.73 3.47 -11.63
C GLY A 66 -7.49 2.01 -11.26
N LEU A 67 -6.31 1.47 -11.57
CA LEU A 67 -5.93 0.12 -11.18
C LEU A 67 -5.85 -0.06 -9.66
N GLY A 68 -5.42 0.94 -8.90
CA GLY A 68 -5.40 0.88 -7.45
C GLY A 68 -6.80 0.82 -6.83
N PHE A 69 -7.75 1.61 -7.35
CA PHE A 69 -9.17 1.49 -6.95
C PHE A 69 -9.74 0.11 -7.31
N LEU A 70 -9.47 -0.38 -8.52
CA LEU A 70 -9.91 -1.72 -8.94
C LEU A 70 -9.28 -2.83 -8.08
N SER A 71 -8.01 -2.69 -7.70
CA SER A 71 -7.33 -3.62 -6.79
C SER A 71 -7.99 -3.63 -5.41
N GLY A 72 -8.32 -2.45 -4.87
CA GLY A 72 -9.06 -2.32 -3.61
C GLY A 72 -10.42 -3.02 -3.66
N VAL A 73 -11.23 -2.73 -4.68
CA VAL A 73 -12.54 -3.37 -4.89
C VAL A 73 -12.40 -4.89 -5.06
N ALA A 74 -11.44 -5.35 -5.87
CA ALA A 74 -11.17 -6.76 -6.07
C ALA A 74 -10.78 -7.45 -4.75
N THR A 75 -10.05 -6.76 -3.88
CA THR A 75 -9.64 -7.27 -2.56
C THR A 75 -10.85 -7.43 -1.64
N PHE A 76 -11.76 -6.46 -1.58
CA PHE A 76 -13.02 -6.61 -0.83
C PHE A 76 -13.87 -7.76 -1.36
N GLY A 77 -13.94 -7.91 -2.68
CA GLY A 77 -14.59 -9.05 -3.31
C GLY A 77 -13.98 -10.38 -2.87
N GLN A 78 -12.66 -10.50 -2.90
CA GLN A 78 -11.97 -11.73 -2.47
C GLN A 78 -12.29 -12.12 -1.03
N VAL A 79 -12.35 -11.14 -0.13
CA VAL A 79 -12.74 -11.38 1.26
C VAL A 79 -14.22 -11.78 1.36
N ALA A 80 -15.11 -11.06 0.67
CA ALA A 80 -16.56 -11.32 0.70
C ALA A 80 -16.93 -12.72 0.18
N TRP A 81 -16.22 -13.21 -0.85
CA TRP A 81 -16.43 -14.54 -1.43
C TRP A 81 -15.53 -15.63 -0.83
N GLY A 82 -14.67 -15.31 0.15
CA GLY A 82 -13.73 -16.25 0.76
C GLY A 82 -12.74 -16.87 -0.23
N TYR A 83 -12.45 -16.20 -1.35
CA TYR A 83 -11.64 -16.77 -2.42
C TYR A 83 -10.15 -16.69 -2.07
N ARG A 84 -9.54 -17.85 -1.72
CA ARG A 84 -8.14 -17.98 -1.28
C ARG A 84 -7.77 -17.13 -0.04
N VAL A 85 -8.77 -16.66 0.70
CA VAL A 85 -8.64 -15.92 1.96
C VAL A 85 -9.26 -16.75 3.07
N ASP A 86 -8.53 -16.92 4.17
CA ASP A 86 -9.09 -17.58 5.36
C ASP A 86 -9.90 -16.56 6.18
N VAL A 87 -11.23 -16.66 6.10
CA VAL A 87 -12.18 -15.79 6.81
C VAL A 87 -12.69 -16.38 8.12
N THR A 88 -12.42 -17.66 8.41
CA THR A 88 -12.92 -18.35 9.61
C THR A 88 -11.86 -18.49 10.71
N SER A 89 -10.61 -18.10 10.40
CA SER A 89 -9.49 -18.06 11.35
C SER A 89 -9.81 -17.28 12.62
N ASN A 90 -9.70 -17.94 13.78
CA ASN A 90 -9.71 -17.26 15.08
C ASN A 90 -8.31 -16.71 15.44
N ARG A 91 -7.65 -16.05 14.47
CA ARG A 91 -6.34 -15.41 14.65
C ARG A 91 -6.53 -13.93 14.99
N ARG A 92 -5.63 -13.38 15.79
CA ARG A 92 -5.72 -11.99 16.25
C ARG A 92 -5.41 -10.98 15.13
N TRP A 93 -6.33 -10.05 14.84
CA TRP A 93 -6.05 -8.87 14.00
C TRP A 93 -5.25 -9.18 12.72
N LEU A 94 -4.14 -8.49 12.43
CA LEU A 94 -3.36 -8.72 11.20
C LEU A 94 -2.60 -10.07 11.19
N ALA A 95 -2.78 -10.92 12.19
CA ALA A 95 -2.49 -12.35 12.09
C ALA A 95 -3.51 -13.09 11.19
N ASN A 96 -4.77 -12.61 11.17
CA ASN A 96 -5.84 -13.08 10.31
C ASN A 96 -5.67 -12.53 8.88
N ASP A 97 -5.72 -13.45 7.90
CA ASP A 97 -5.50 -13.15 6.49
C ASP A 97 -6.60 -12.26 5.89
N ALA A 98 -7.85 -12.41 6.33
CA ALA A 98 -8.94 -11.53 5.90
C ALA A 98 -8.69 -10.08 6.29
N TYR A 99 -8.17 -9.84 7.50
CA TYR A 99 -7.85 -8.48 7.95
C TYR A 99 -6.64 -7.89 7.22
N VAL A 100 -5.65 -8.70 6.86
CA VAL A 100 -4.54 -8.25 5.99
C VAL A 100 -5.08 -7.80 4.63
N ASN A 101 -5.99 -8.58 4.02
CA ASN A 101 -6.59 -8.22 2.74
C ASN A 101 -7.48 -6.98 2.85
N ILE A 102 -8.37 -6.90 3.84
CA ILE A 102 -9.21 -5.70 4.08
C ILE A 102 -8.32 -4.46 4.21
N TYR A 103 -7.28 -4.54 5.02
CA TYR A 103 -6.34 -3.45 5.22
C TYR A 103 -5.64 -3.05 3.89
N ALA A 104 -5.13 -4.03 3.13
CA ALA A 104 -4.48 -3.77 1.85
C ALA A 104 -5.44 -3.11 0.84
N GLY A 105 -6.73 -3.49 0.86
CA GLY A 105 -7.76 -2.91 0.01
C GLY A 105 -8.10 -1.47 0.40
N ILE A 106 -8.27 -1.20 1.71
CA ILE A 106 -8.46 0.16 2.24
C ILE A 106 -7.26 1.03 1.85
N TYR A 107 -6.04 0.54 2.11
CA TYR A 107 -4.81 1.27 1.82
C TYR A 107 -4.69 1.60 0.33
N ALA A 108 -4.92 0.64 -0.56
CA ALA A 108 -4.88 0.87 -2.00
C ALA A 108 -5.88 1.95 -2.44
N MET A 109 -7.11 1.93 -1.92
CA MET A 109 -8.12 2.96 -2.24
C MET A 109 -7.73 4.33 -1.68
N THR A 110 -7.23 4.39 -0.44
CA THR A 110 -6.83 5.64 0.20
C THR A 110 -5.65 6.29 -0.52
N VAL A 111 -4.63 5.51 -0.90
CA VAL A 111 -3.48 6.01 -1.65
C VAL A 111 -3.87 6.42 -3.06
N SER A 112 -4.71 5.63 -3.75
CA SER A 112 -5.25 6.02 -5.05
C SER A 112 -6.05 7.33 -4.97
N TRP A 113 -6.84 7.51 -3.91
CA TRP A 113 -7.57 8.75 -3.68
C TRP A 113 -6.61 9.92 -3.46
N LEU A 114 -5.59 9.77 -2.59
CA LEU A 114 -4.62 10.82 -2.31
C LEU A 114 -3.87 11.23 -3.59
N ALA A 115 -3.41 10.23 -4.36
CA ALA A 115 -2.77 10.46 -5.64
C ALA A 115 -3.68 11.22 -6.62
N TRP A 116 -4.95 10.85 -6.70
CA TRP A 116 -5.90 11.54 -7.57
C TRP A 116 -6.21 12.95 -7.08
N ARG A 117 -6.36 13.14 -5.77
CA ARG A 117 -6.66 14.43 -5.17
C ARG A 117 -5.50 15.42 -5.36
N ALA A 118 -4.26 14.96 -5.25
CA ALA A 118 -3.07 15.77 -5.43
C ALA A 118 -2.73 16.03 -6.91
N SER A 119 -3.27 15.26 -7.86
CA SER A 119 -2.87 15.39 -9.26
C SER A 119 -3.45 16.63 -9.96
N VAL A 120 -2.79 17.03 -11.05
CA VAL A 120 -3.24 18.13 -11.95
C VAL A 120 -4.57 17.85 -12.66
N PHE A 121 -5.07 16.62 -12.59
CA PHE A 121 -6.29 16.16 -13.26
C PHE A 121 -7.37 15.69 -12.26
N CYS A 122 -7.25 16.12 -11.01
CA CYS A 122 -8.29 15.93 -10.01
C CYS A 122 -9.61 16.60 -10.48
N PRO A 123 -10.72 15.86 -10.62
CA PRO A 123 -11.99 16.46 -11.02
C PRO A 123 -12.56 17.33 -9.89
N PRO A 124 -13.29 18.42 -10.21
CA PRO A 124 -13.86 19.31 -9.19
C PRO A 124 -14.75 18.59 -8.17
N ALA A 125 -15.54 17.61 -8.61
CA ALA A 125 -16.40 16.82 -7.73
C ALA A 125 -15.64 16.07 -6.63
N LEU A 126 -14.37 15.71 -6.85
CA LEU A 126 -13.55 15.08 -5.82
C LEU A 126 -13.06 16.09 -4.78
N GLN A 127 -12.84 17.34 -5.19
CA GLN A 127 -12.40 18.44 -4.34
C GLN A 127 -13.53 18.88 -3.38
N GLU A 128 -14.79 18.76 -3.81
CA GLU A 128 -15.97 18.99 -2.95
C GLU A 128 -16.03 18.03 -1.75
N LEU A 129 -15.32 16.91 -1.80
CA LEU A 129 -15.27 15.90 -0.74
C LEU A 129 -14.14 16.14 0.29
N ASP A 130 -13.40 17.25 0.19
CA ASP A 130 -12.30 17.59 1.10
C ASP A 130 -12.74 17.75 2.57
N SER A 131 -14.03 17.99 2.81
CA SER A 131 -14.59 18.06 4.17
C SER A 131 -14.62 16.71 4.92
N LEU A 132 -14.52 15.58 4.20
CA LEU A 132 -14.70 14.24 4.77
C LEU A 132 -13.59 13.26 4.38
N VAL A 133 -13.33 13.11 3.08
CA VAL A 133 -12.47 12.02 2.59
C VAL A 133 -11.03 12.12 3.08
N PRO A 134 -10.39 13.31 3.18
CA PRO A 134 -9.06 13.41 3.76
C PRO A 134 -9.00 12.97 5.23
N TRP A 135 -10.04 13.18 6.04
CA TRP A 135 -10.08 12.69 7.42
C TRP A 135 -10.13 11.16 7.50
N LEU A 136 -10.92 10.54 6.61
CA LEU A 136 -10.98 9.09 6.49
C LEU A 136 -9.63 8.52 6.04
N ALA A 137 -8.98 9.18 5.08
CA ALA A 137 -7.66 8.82 4.58
C ALA A 137 -6.57 8.94 5.66
N ALA A 138 -6.52 10.06 6.38
CA ALA A 138 -5.60 10.27 7.50
C ALA A 138 -5.78 9.19 8.57
N THR A 139 -7.03 8.84 8.89
CA THR A 139 -7.34 7.77 9.84
C THR A 139 -6.82 6.43 9.34
N ALA A 140 -7.04 6.09 8.07
CA ALA A 140 -6.52 4.86 7.48
C ALA A 140 -4.99 4.77 7.57
N PHE A 141 -4.28 5.87 7.25
CA PHE A 141 -2.81 5.93 7.34
C PHE A 141 -2.28 5.84 8.78
N VAL A 142 -2.97 6.42 9.77
CA VAL A 142 -2.60 6.25 11.19
C VAL A 142 -2.85 4.82 11.66
N LEU A 143 -3.98 4.23 11.25
CA LEU A 143 -4.30 2.84 11.56
C LEU A 143 -3.31 1.84 10.95
N SER A 144 -2.65 2.21 9.84
CA SER A 144 -1.56 1.43 9.24
C SER A 144 -0.45 1.09 10.22
N ALA A 145 -0.09 1.98 11.14
CA ALA A 145 0.89 1.68 12.19
C ALA A 145 0.24 1.14 13.47
N LEU A 146 -0.92 1.69 13.84
CA LEU A 146 -1.57 1.36 15.11
C LEU A 146 -2.06 -0.08 15.17
N VAL A 147 -2.65 -0.62 14.10
CA VAL A 147 -3.20 -1.99 14.10
C VAL A 147 -2.09 -3.05 14.17
N PRO A 148 -0.97 -2.98 13.41
CA PRO A 148 0.18 -3.86 13.63
C PRO A 148 0.78 -3.75 15.03
N ALA A 149 0.89 -2.52 15.57
CA ALA A 149 1.38 -2.28 16.93
C ALA A 149 0.51 -3.00 17.98
N ILE A 150 -0.82 -2.86 17.89
CA ILE A 150 -1.77 -3.59 18.74
C ILE A 150 -1.64 -5.10 18.53
N THR A 151 -1.47 -5.54 17.28
CA THR A 151 -1.29 -6.96 16.93
C THR A 151 -0.01 -7.54 17.55
N LEU A 152 1.07 -6.76 17.66
CA LEU A 152 2.35 -7.18 18.22
C LEU A 152 2.33 -7.16 19.76
N TRP A 153 1.95 -6.03 20.33
CA TRP A 153 2.13 -5.75 21.75
C TRP A 153 0.93 -6.14 22.60
N ASN A 154 -0.27 -6.26 22.01
CA ASN A 154 -1.54 -6.51 22.70
C ASN A 154 -1.62 -5.82 24.08
N PRO A 155 -1.37 -4.50 24.16
CA PRO A 155 -1.22 -3.84 25.44
C PRO A 155 -2.51 -3.99 26.25
N GLY A 156 -2.46 -4.81 27.31
CA GLY A 156 -3.52 -4.97 28.31
C GLY A 156 -4.50 -6.13 28.11
N HIS A 157 -4.28 -7.08 27.19
CA HIS A 157 -5.23 -8.18 26.91
C HIS A 157 -6.66 -7.69 26.58
N ILE A 158 -6.79 -6.43 26.15
CA ILE A 158 -8.06 -5.68 26.17
C ILE A 158 -9.05 -6.22 25.13
N PHE A 159 -8.57 -6.81 24.04
CA PHE A 159 -9.38 -7.13 22.87
C PHE A 159 -9.35 -8.60 22.45
N ILE A 160 -8.57 -9.44 23.13
CA ILE A 160 -8.36 -10.83 22.72
C ILE A 160 -8.46 -11.72 23.94
N ASN A 161 -9.36 -12.69 23.89
CA ASN A 161 -9.50 -13.68 24.92
C ASN A 161 -8.40 -14.75 24.79
N GLU A 162 -7.37 -14.65 25.62
CA GLU A 162 -6.18 -15.54 25.57
C GLU A 162 -6.51 -17.01 25.75
N SER A 163 -7.64 -17.33 26.40
CA SER A 163 -8.09 -18.71 26.54
C SER A 163 -8.54 -19.35 25.21
N THR A 164 -8.82 -18.54 24.18
CA THR A 164 -9.37 -19.03 22.90
C THR A 164 -8.53 -18.65 21.68
N THR A 165 -7.65 -17.66 21.79
CA THR A 165 -6.84 -17.18 20.67
C THR A 165 -5.38 -17.59 20.86
N PRO A 166 -4.82 -18.45 19.98
CA PRO A 166 -3.44 -18.89 20.09
C PRO A 166 -2.42 -17.75 19.93
N PRO A 167 -1.21 -17.88 20.51
CA PRO A 167 -0.14 -16.90 20.35
C PRO A 167 0.32 -16.78 18.89
N LEU A 168 1.04 -15.70 18.58
CA LEU A 168 1.70 -15.56 17.27
C LEU A 168 2.85 -16.54 17.14
N SER A 169 2.91 -17.18 15.98
CA SER A 169 4.09 -17.89 15.51
C SER A 169 5.24 -16.92 15.19
N GLU A 170 6.45 -17.44 15.06
CA GLU A 170 7.63 -16.64 14.66
C GLU A 170 7.41 -15.94 13.32
N THR A 171 6.81 -16.62 12.34
CA THR A 171 6.51 -16.06 11.02
C THR A 171 5.50 -14.93 11.10
N GLU A 172 4.47 -15.06 11.94
CA GLU A 172 3.50 -13.98 12.14
C GLU A 172 4.11 -12.79 12.90
N LEU A 173 5.05 -13.03 13.82
CA LEU A 173 5.81 -11.96 14.46
C LEU A 173 6.66 -11.19 13.45
N VAL A 174 7.39 -11.90 12.59
CA VAL A 174 8.18 -11.29 11.51
C VAL A 174 7.28 -10.48 10.58
N ARG A 175 6.14 -11.07 10.16
CA ARG A 175 5.17 -10.38 9.30
C ARG A 175 4.59 -9.14 9.97
N ALA A 176 4.14 -9.23 11.22
CA ALA A 176 3.55 -8.10 11.94
C ALA A 176 4.57 -6.98 12.21
N ARG A 177 5.84 -7.31 12.45
CA ARG A 177 6.94 -6.31 12.50
C ARG A 177 7.16 -5.64 11.16
N GLY A 178 7.15 -6.40 10.06
CA GLY A 178 7.22 -5.85 8.71
C GLY A 178 6.04 -4.91 8.41
N LEU A 179 4.82 -5.32 8.74
CA LEU A 179 3.61 -4.50 8.60
C LEU A 179 3.68 -3.23 9.45
N LEU A 180 4.23 -3.29 10.68
CA LEU A 180 4.43 -2.11 11.51
C LEU A 180 5.43 -1.13 10.85
N ALA A 181 6.55 -1.62 10.35
CA ALA A 181 7.54 -0.79 9.68
C ALA A 181 6.96 -0.09 8.44
N ILE A 182 6.24 -0.83 7.60
CA ILE A 182 5.54 -0.27 6.43
C ILE A 182 4.43 0.70 6.89
N GLY A 183 3.72 0.38 7.97
CA GLY A 183 2.67 1.22 8.53
C GLY A 183 3.16 2.56 9.06
N LEU A 184 4.36 2.59 9.67
CA LEU A 184 5.01 3.82 10.09
C LEU A 184 5.39 4.69 8.89
N LEU A 185 5.85 4.07 7.79
CA LEU A 185 6.10 4.80 6.54
C LEU A 185 4.80 5.33 5.94
N ALA A 186 3.72 4.57 5.97
CA ALA A 186 2.40 5.02 5.51
C ALA A 186 1.88 6.26 6.28
N CYS A 187 2.20 6.39 7.57
CA CYS A 187 1.80 7.54 8.38
C CYS A 187 2.36 8.88 7.86
N VAL A 188 3.39 8.88 7.00
CA VAL A 188 3.93 10.12 6.41
C VAL A 188 2.95 10.82 5.47
N PHE A 189 1.93 10.11 4.96
CA PHE A 189 0.87 10.68 4.12
C PHE A 189 -0.31 11.25 4.94
N ALA A 190 -0.37 10.98 6.25
CA ALA A 190 -1.42 11.52 7.10
C ALA A 190 -1.38 13.06 7.21
N PRO A 191 -0.20 13.72 7.35
CA PRO A 191 -0.10 15.18 7.26
C PRO A 191 -0.69 15.75 5.97
N ASP A 192 -0.46 15.12 4.82
CA ASP A 192 -1.01 15.57 3.53
C ASP A 192 -2.54 15.58 3.54
N CYS A 193 -3.11 14.49 4.04
CA CYS A 193 -4.54 14.37 4.22
C CYS A 193 -5.10 15.42 5.19
N VAL A 194 -4.40 15.70 6.28
CA VAL A 194 -4.81 16.75 7.24
C VAL A 194 -4.72 18.13 6.60
N ALA A 195 -3.69 18.41 5.80
CA ALA A 195 -3.55 19.68 5.08
C ALA A 195 -4.69 19.87 4.07
N PHE A 196 -5.05 18.82 3.31
CA PHE A 196 -6.22 18.84 2.43
C PHE A 196 -7.53 19.06 3.21
N ALA A 197 -7.71 18.43 4.36
CA ALA A 197 -8.90 18.62 5.20
C ALA A 197 -9.03 20.05 5.76
N LEU A 198 -7.91 20.68 6.13
CA LEU A 198 -7.91 21.98 6.78
C LEU A 198 -7.88 23.15 5.77
N GLY A 199 -7.06 23.03 4.73
CA GLY A 199 -6.88 24.06 3.72
C GLY A 199 -7.84 23.94 2.53
N GLY A 200 -8.33 22.73 2.25
CA GLY A 200 -9.25 22.45 1.14
C GLY A 200 -8.66 22.78 -0.23
N GLN A 201 -9.56 23.04 -1.18
CA GLN A 201 -9.23 23.35 -2.57
C GLN A 201 -8.43 24.66 -2.70
N ASP A 202 -8.82 25.72 -2.00
CA ASP A 202 -8.20 27.05 -2.14
C ASP A 202 -6.72 27.02 -1.74
N TRP A 203 -6.40 26.35 -0.64
CA TRP A 203 -5.03 26.14 -0.21
C TRP A 203 -4.22 25.35 -1.26
N TRP A 204 -4.76 24.22 -1.74
CA TRP A 204 -4.06 23.40 -2.72
C TRP A 204 -3.85 24.14 -4.05
N GLY A 205 -4.81 24.96 -4.46
CA GLY A 205 -4.70 25.84 -5.61
C GLY A 205 -3.53 26.81 -5.49
N ARG A 206 -3.39 27.48 -4.33
CA ARG A 206 -2.24 28.37 -4.05
C ARG A 206 -0.92 27.62 -4.07
N VAL A 207 -0.82 26.48 -3.39
CA VAL A 207 0.40 25.65 -3.38
C VAL A 207 0.80 25.26 -4.81
N SER A 208 -0.17 24.84 -5.62
CA SER A 208 0.06 24.45 -7.02
C SER A 208 0.44 25.62 -7.93
N GLU A 209 -0.02 26.83 -7.62
CA GLU A 209 0.35 28.04 -8.35
C GLU A 209 1.77 28.50 -8.01
N PHE A 210 2.16 28.42 -6.73
CA PHE A 210 3.51 28.76 -6.28
C PHE A 210 4.55 27.69 -6.61
N HIS A 211 4.15 26.42 -6.62
CA HIS A 211 5.01 25.25 -6.87
C HIS A 211 4.35 24.33 -7.92
N PRO A 212 4.41 24.70 -9.23
CA PRO A 212 3.80 23.93 -10.32
C PRO A 212 4.16 22.44 -10.40
N SER A 213 5.32 22.05 -9.87
CA SER A 213 5.76 20.65 -9.83
C SER A 213 5.24 19.87 -8.61
N GLN A 214 4.70 20.55 -7.59
CA GLN A 214 4.18 19.92 -6.38
C GLN A 214 3.07 18.88 -6.67
N PRO A 215 2.07 19.16 -7.53
CA PRO A 215 1.02 18.18 -7.87
C PRO A 215 1.56 16.90 -8.50
N ILE A 216 2.63 17.02 -9.29
CA ILE A 216 3.28 15.87 -9.92
C ILE A 216 4.00 15.05 -8.85
N LEU A 217 4.76 15.71 -7.97
CA LEU A 217 5.48 15.07 -6.88
C LEU A 217 4.52 14.30 -5.96
N GLU A 218 3.52 14.97 -5.38
CA GLU A 218 2.64 14.36 -4.38
C GLU A 218 1.78 13.22 -4.94
N SER A 219 1.29 13.39 -6.18
CA SER A 219 0.60 12.30 -6.88
C SER A 219 1.53 11.09 -7.08
N SER A 220 2.79 11.34 -7.44
CA SER A 220 3.76 10.28 -7.72
C SER A 220 4.21 9.55 -6.46
N THR A 221 4.51 10.28 -5.37
CA THR A 221 4.93 9.69 -4.09
C THR A 221 3.84 8.81 -3.48
N ALA A 222 2.57 9.22 -3.60
CA ALA A 222 1.44 8.38 -3.26
C ALA A 222 1.42 7.11 -4.14
N LEU A 223 1.52 7.23 -5.46
CA LEU A 223 1.51 6.07 -6.37
C LEU A 223 2.66 5.08 -6.13
N PHE A 224 3.84 5.57 -5.76
CA PHE A 224 4.96 4.72 -5.35
C PHE A 224 4.62 3.85 -4.13
N ALA A 225 3.91 4.40 -3.15
CA ALA A 225 3.42 3.64 -2.01
C ALA A 225 2.36 2.61 -2.42
N LEU A 226 1.52 2.91 -3.42
CA LEU A 226 0.57 1.95 -4.00
C LEU A 226 1.30 0.78 -4.67
N TYR A 227 2.33 1.04 -5.48
CA TYR A 227 3.12 -0.04 -6.13
C TYR A 227 3.81 -0.94 -5.10
N ALA A 228 4.38 -0.35 -4.05
CA ALA A 228 4.99 -1.10 -2.96
C ALA A 228 3.97 -1.97 -2.21
N ASN A 229 2.76 -1.44 -1.95
CA ASN A 229 1.67 -2.21 -1.34
C ASN A 229 1.27 -3.42 -2.19
N GLU A 230 1.10 -3.23 -3.50
CA GLU A 230 0.73 -4.32 -4.40
C GLU A 230 1.81 -5.39 -4.52
N ALA A 231 3.08 -4.97 -4.64
CA ALA A 231 4.21 -5.89 -4.61
C ALA A 231 4.27 -6.67 -3.29
N SER A 232 4.01 -6.02 -2.16
CA SER A 232 3.94 -6.65 -0.84
C SER A 232 2.80 -7.67 -0.72
N MET A 233 1.66 -7.43 -1.37
CA MET A 233 0.56 -8.39 -1.35
C MET A 233 0.81 -9.60 -2.25
N VAL A 234 1.48 -9.42 -3.39
CA VAL A 234 1.99 -10.53 -4.22
C VAL A 234 3.01 -11.36 -3.42
N SER A 235 3.91 -10.69 -2.70
CA SER A 235 4.86 -11.33 -1.78
C SER A 235 4.18 -12.18 -0.72
N HIS A 236 3.21 -11.60 -0.01
CA HIS A 236 2.43 -12.27 1.03
C HIS A 236 1.74 -13.53 0.50
N ARG A 237 1.15 -13.45 -0.71
CA ARG A 237 0.55 -14.60 -1.41
C ARG A 237 1.56 -15.69 -1.73
N CYS A 238 2.71 -15.32 -2.29
CA CYS A 238 3.77 -16.26 -2.64
C CYS A 238 4.29 -16.98 -1.40
N GLY A 239 4.49 -16.24 -0.31
CA GLY A 239 4.88 -16.82 0.97
C GLY A 239 3.81 -17.75 1.51
N LYS A 240 2.54 -17.34 1.54
CA LYS A 240 1.43 -18.17 2.02
C LYS A 240 1.26 -19.46 1.21
N ALA A 241 1.45 -19.40 -0.09
CA ALA A 241 1.37 -20.56 -0.96
C ALA A 241 2.59 -21.49 -0.85
N GLY A 242 3.67 -21.07 -0.19
CA GLY A 242 4.89 -21.85 -0.08
C GLY A 242 5.78 -21.83 -1.32
N VAL A 243 5.66 -20.81 -2.19
CA VAL A 243 6.51 -20.64 -3.39
C VAL A 243 7.99 -20.55 -3.01
N ALA A 244 8.29 -19.85 -1.92
CA ALA A 244 9.62 -19.81 -1.30
C ALA A 244 9.50 -19.45 0.20
N PRO A 245 10.54 -19.68 1.02
CA PRO A 245 10.50 -19.37 2.44
C PRO A 245 10.35 -17.86 2.69
N PHE A 246 9.61 -17.48 3.74
CA PHE A 246 9.42 -16.06 4.10
C PHE A 246 10.74 -15.33 4.33
N ARG A 247 11.74 -16.01 4.90
CA ARG A 247 13.11 -15.48 5.07
C ARG A 247 13.82 -15.09 3.77
N GLN A 248 13.42 -15.62 2.62
CA GLN A 248 13.95 -15.26 1.30
C GLN A 248 13.05 -14.27 0.58
N ILE A 249 11.74 -14.50 0.65
CA ILE A 249 10.71 -13.64 0.05
C ILE A 249 10.79 -12.23 0.65
N VAL A 250 10.78 -12.09 1.98
CA VAL A 250 10.70 -10.79 2.64
C VAL A 250 11.87 -9.86 2.25
N PRO A 251 13.16 -10.28 2.29
CA PRO A 251 14.26 -9.43 1.83
C PRO A 251 14.19 -9.08 0.34
N ALA A 252 13.88 -10.05 -0.53
CA ALA A 252 13.79 -9.79 -1.97
C ALA A 252 12.71 -8.75 -2.30
N PHE A 253 11.56 -8.85 -1.62
CA PHE A 253 10.48 -7.87 -1.79
C PHE A 253 10.78 -6.52 -1.14
N ALA A 254 11.54 -6.47 -0.03
CA ALA A 254 12.02 -5.21 0.51
C ALA A 254 12.88 -4.45 -0.50
N VAL A 255 13.73 -5.16 -1.26
CA VAL A 255 14.51 -4.57 -2.36
C VAL A 255 13.58 -4.05 -3.46
N ILE A 256 12.58 -4.83 -3.87
CA ILE A 256 11.60 -4.39 -4.88
C ILE A 256 10.86 -3.14 -4.41
N CYS A 257 10.39 -3.09 -3.16
CA CYS A 257 9.74 -1.90 -2.61
C CYS A 257 10.69 -0.69 -2.59
N LEU A 258 11.97 -0.89 -2.27
CA LEU A 258 12.97 0.19 -2.33
C LEU A 258 13.14 0.71 -3.76
N LEU A 259 13.17 -0.18 -4.76
CA LEU A 259 13.28 0.19 -6.17
C LEU A 259 12.02 0.86 -6.72
N LEU A 260 10.83 0.46 -6.26
CA LEU A 260 9.54 0.99 -6.73
C LEU A 260 9.09 2.24 -5.96
N ALA A 261 9.64 2.48 -4.76
CA ALA A 261 9.22 3.61 -3.94
C ALA A 261 10.33 4.61 -3.64
N ILE A 262 11.47 4.17 -3.11
CA ILE A 262 12.49 5.11 -2.64
C ILE A 262 13.30 5.69 -3.81
N VAL A 263 13.77 4.84 -4.73
CA VAL A 263 14.54 5.30 -5.88
C VAL A 263 13.78 6.34 -6.72
N PRO A 264 12.52 6.10 -7.11
CA PRO A 264 11.81 7.08 -7.91
C PRO A 264 11.44 8.32 -7.10
N CYS A 265 11.16 8.24 -5.78
CA CYS A 265 11.02 9.43 -4.92
C CYS A 265 12.29 10.30 -4.95
N VAL A 266 13.47 9.70 -4.77
CA VAL A 266 14.75 10.43 -4.80
C VAL A 266 14.97 11.07 -6.16
N ALA A 267 14.65 10.35 -7.25
CA ALA A 267 14.73 10.91 -8.59
C ALA A 267 13.74 12.07 -8.80
N SER A 268 12.49 11.97 -8.32
CA SER A 268 11.52 13.07 -8.39
C SER A 268 12.02 14.31 -7.66
N LEU A 269 12.58 14.15 -6.46
CA LEU A 269 13.15 15.27 -5.70
C LEU A 269 14.36 15.90 -6.39
N TYR A 270 15.16 15.11 -7.10
CA TYR A 270 16.29 15.62 -7.88
C TYR A 270 15.83 16.43 -9.10
N TRP A 271 14.85 15.92 -9.86
CA TRP A 271 14.41 16.57 -11.10
C TRP A 271 13.42 17.72 -10.88
N LEU A 272 12.59 17.64 -9.85
CA LEU A 272 11.55 18.63 -9.54
C LEU A 272 11.95 19.59 -8.42
N GLY A 273 13.13 19.41 -7.82
CA GLY A 273 13.55 20.05 -6.57
C GLY A 273 13.50 21.58 -6.56
N ASP A 274 13.69 22.23 -7.70
CA ASP A 274 13.70 23.69 -7.82
C ASP A 274 12.30 24.32 -7.78
N ASP A 275 11.24 23.51 -7.92
CA ASP A 275 9.86 23.94 -8.15
C ASP A 275 8.86 23.26 -7.21
N ILE A 276 9.36 22.84 -6.04
CA ILE A 276 8.61 22.20 -4.95
C ILE A 276 8.95 22.85 -3.61
N SER A 277 8.04 22.81 -2.65
CA SER A 277 8.28 23.31 -1.29
C SER A 277 7.61 22.47 -0.24
N PHE A 278 8.44 21.88 0.62
CA PHE A 278 7.97 21.15 1.78
C PHE A 278 7.32 22.08 2.83
N PHE A 279 7.71 23.35 2.89
CA PHE A 279 7.28 24.28 3.94
C PHE A 279 6.03 25.07 3.59
N SER A 280 5.81 25.38 2.31
CA SER A 280 4.57 26.04 1.84
C SER A 280 3.35 25.17 2.11
N PHE A 281 3.56 23.87 2.26
CA PHE A 281 2.56 22.90 2.65
C PHE A 281 1.99 23.12 4.08
N TYR A 282 2.74 23.77 4.99
CA TYR A 282 2.38 23.88 6.41
C TYR A 282 2.21 25.32 6.93
N ARG A 283 2.53 26.34 6.13
CA ARG A 283 2.67 27.73 6.61
C ARG A 283 1.77 28.77 5.93
N GLU A 284 1.12 28.43 4.83
CA GLU A 284 0.31 29.33 3.98
C GLU A 284 -1.10 28.79 3.73
#